data_AF-A0A553DEL0-F1
#
_entry.id   AF-A0A553DEL0-F1
#
_cell.length_a   1.000
_cell.length_b   1.000
_cell.length_c   1.000
_cell.angle_alpha   90.00
_cell.angle_beta   90.00
_cell.angle_gamma   90.00
#
_symmetry.space_group_name_H-M   'P 1'
#
loop_
_entity.id
_entity.type
_entity.pdbx_description
1 polymer ?
#
loop_
_entity_poly.entity_id
_entity_poly.type
_entity_poly.pdbx_seq_one_letter_code
_entity_poly.pdbx_strand_id
1 'polypeptide(L)'
;MKKTTPIILSLITNESEISQESISVKENAQQCSNLIFIDIDTIKFPERDNWKLKNKKYFSASQSINQKKIKIDLTKIVAKNFPAWLVENQDFISYELTSDCIECVHTITDLDLQKDIDNLPVHSTLQLKDIKKQITVKKGDFNTEKYNKYVSFYVDGDKIAVNLIPFDAEKNCFSFPLLRTIASKYLDDQSVFEFKILDDSSKRTVVFTIQTENRSISYFNFSHIPPIVDYETIFAL
;
A
#
# COMPACT_ATOMS: atom_id res chain seq x y z
N MET A 1 67.17 -54.06 -13.41
CA MET A 1 66.48 -54.11 -12.10
C MET A 1 64.98 -54.13 -12.37
N LYS A 2 64.27 -55.16 -11.86
CA LYS A 2 62.80 -55.29 -11.92
C LYS A 2 62.16 -54.57 -10.71
N LYS A 3 60.83 -54.39 -10.81
CA LYS A 3 59.83 -54.10 -9.76
C LYS A 3 59.63 -52.61 -9.46
N THR A 4 58.44 -52.07 -9.29
CA THR A 4 57.03 -52.54 -9.31
C THR A 4 56.17 -51.28 -9.21
N THR A 5 55.00 -51.24 -9.86
CA THR A 5 53.91 -50.33 -9.46
C THR A 5 53.07 -51.01 -8.37
N PRO A 6 52.52 -50.26 -7.40
CA PRO A 6 51.06 -50.33 -7.21
C PRO A 6 50.36 -49.03 -6.72
N ILE A 7 49.19 -48.75 -7.32
CA ILE A 7 47.83 -48.52 -6.77
C ILE A 7 47.58 -47.70 -5.46
N ILE A 8 46.87 -46.57 -5.65
CA ILE A 8 45.66 -45.96 -4.98
C ILE A 8 45.42 -46.09 -3.45
N LEU A 9 45.23 -44.95 -2.73
CA LEU A 9 43.97 -44.46 -2.08
C LEU A 9 44.22 -43.35 -1.02
N SER A 10 43.57 -42.19 -1.24
CA SER A 10 42.83 -41.35 -0.27
C SER A 10 43.63 -40.60 0.85
N LEU A 11 43.30 -39.43 1.41
CA LEU A 11 42.08 -38.64 1.66
C LEU A 11 42.48 -37.19 2.09
N ILE A 12 41.57 -36.22 1.86
CA ILE A 12 41.22 -35.05 2.72
C ILE A 12 42.05 -33.74 2.65
N THR A 13 41.40 -32.77 1.98
CA THR A 13 41.15 -31.33 2.24
C THR A 13 42.21 -30.42 2.88
N ASN A 14 42.43 -29.26 2.25
CA ASN A 14 42.05 -27.98 2.87
C ASN A 14 41.86 -26.87 1.81
N GLU A 15 40.62 -26.38 1.79
CA GLU A 15 40.19 -24.98 1.61
C GLU A 15 41.05 -24.10 0.68
N SER A 16 40.65 -24.03 -0.59
CA SER A 16 40.95 -22.87 -1.41
C SER A 16 40.06 -21.71 -0.95
N GLU A 17 40.69 -20.68 -0.37
CA GLU A 17 40.13 -19.36 -0.14
C GLU A 17 39.50 -18.82 -1.44
N ILE A 18 38.17 -18.91 -1.51
CA ILE A 18 37.38 -18.09 -2.42
C ILE A 18 37.30 -16.73 -1.74
N SER A 19 37.97 -15.74 -2.33
CA SER A 19 37.76 -14.34 -2.02
C SER A 19 36.29 -13.99 -2.29
N GLN A 20 35.48 -14.03 -1.23
CA GLN A 20 34.18 -13.41 -1.22
C GLN A 20 34.39 -11.90 -1.24
N GLU A 21 34.34 -11.34 -2.45
CA GLU A 21 33.95 -9.96 -2.65
C GLU A 21 32.62 -9.77 -1.91
N SER A 22 32.71 -9.07 -0.77
CA SER A 22 31.58 -8.70 0.05
C SER A 22 30.75 -7.69 -0.71
N ILE A 23 29.87 -8.21 -1.58
CA ILE A 23 28.73 -7.45 -2.06
C ILE A 23 27.87 -7.22 -0.82
N SER A 24 28.07 -6.06 -0.18
CA SER A 24 27.13 -5.50 0.75
C SER A 24 25.81 -5.35 -0.01
N VAL A 25 24.92 -6.34 0.14
CA VAL A 25 23.52 -6.21 -0.22
C VAL A 25 22.98 -5.14 0.73
N LYS A 26 23.05 -3.88 0.28
CA LYS A 26 22.14 -2.85 0.79
C LYS A 26 20.75 -3.44 0.62
N GLU A 27 20.07 -3.63 1.74
CA GLU A 27 18.66 -3.98 1.80
C GLU A 27 17.93 -3.11 0.77
N ASN A 28 17.45 -3.76 -0.30
CA ASN A 28 16.56 -3.11 -1.24
C ASN A 28 15.30 -2.79 -0.46
N ALA A 29 15.17 -1.55 0.01
CA ALA A 29 13.87 -0.97 0.31
C ALA A 29 13.00 -1.26 -0.91
N GLN A 30 12.01 -2.14 -0.74
CA GLN A 30 11.09 -2.51 -1.80
C GLN A 30 10.45 -1.23 -2.28
N GLN A 31 10.87 -0.75 -3.46
CA GLN A 31 10.51 0.59 -3.92
C GLN A 31 9.01 0.57 -4.22
N CYS A 32 8.21 1.10 -3.29
CA CYS A 32 6.77 1.24 -3.49
C CYS A 32 6.54 2.05 -4.76
N SER A 33 5.72 1.51 -5.64
CA SER A 33 5.52 2.07 -6.96
C SER A 33 4.13 2.71 -7.03
N ASN A 34 4.10 3.99 -7.37
CA ASN A 34 2.89 4.80 -7.51
C ASN A 34 2.14 4.45 -8.80
N LEU A 35 1.68 3.21 -8.90
CA LEU A 35 1.15 2.65 -10.13
C LEU A 35 -0.30 2.20 -9.97
N ILE A 36 -1.08 2.43 -11.04
CA ILE A 36 -2.42 1.88 -11.20
C ILE A 36 -2.45 1.07 -12.50
N PHE A 37 -3.08 -0.10 -12.45
CA PHE A 37 -3.26 -0.93 -13.64
C PHE A 37 -4.69 -0.77 -14.16
N ILE A 38 -4.82 -0.43 -15.43
CA ILE A 38 -6.09 -0.26 -16.12
C ILE A 38 -6.34 -1.49 -17.01
N ASP A 39 -7.51 -2.10 -16.85
CA ASP A 39 -8.03 -3.12 -17.75
C ASP A 39 -8.73 -2.47 -18.95
N ILE A 40 -8.00 -2.37 -20.06
CA ILE A 40 -8.52 -1.66 -21.22
C ILE A 40 -9.59 -2.44 -21.98
N ASP A 41 -9.71 -3.75 -21.75
CA ASP A 41 -10.73 -4.59 -22.39
C ASP A 41 -12.13 -4.31 -21.82
N THR A 42 -12.20 -3.69 -20.63
CA THR A 42 -13.46 -3.22 -20.03
C THR A 42 -14.01 -1.97 -20.73
N ILE A 43 -13.16 -1.23 -21.46
CA ILE A 43 -13.53 -0.02 -22.18
C ILE A 43 -13.90 -0.39 -23.62
N LYS A 44 -15.14 -0.09 -24.03
CA LYS A 44 -15.64 -0.44 -25.37
C LYS A 44 -15.06 0.47 -26.45
N PHE A 45 -14.99 -0.03 -27.69
CA PHE A 45 -14.68 0.81 -28.85
C PHE A 45 -15.90 1.69 -29.21
N PRO A 46 -15.73 2.98 -29.59
CA PRO A 46 -14.47 3.72 -29.79
C PRO A 46 -13.94 4.45 -28.54
N GLU A 47 -14.67 4.41 -27.42
CA GLU A 47 -14.32 5.10 -26.17
C GLU A 47 -12.93 4.74 -25.68
N ARG A 48 -12.52 3.48 -25.88
CA ARG A 48 -11.18 2.97 -25.57
C ARG A 48 -10.06 3.80 -26.19
N ASP A 49 -10.18 4.17 -27.46
CA ASP A 49 -9.10 4.87 -28.17
C ASP A 49 -9.06 6.35 -27.74
N ASN A 50 -10.23 6.95 -27.53
CA ASN A 50 -10.34 8.28 -26.93
C ASN A 50 -9.75 8.31 -25.52
N TRP A 51 -10.04 7.30 -24.71
CA TRP A 51 -9.51 7.15 -23.36
C TRP A 51 -7.98 7.03 -23.37
N LYS A 52 -7.43 6.17 -24.26
CA LYS A 52 -5.98 6.02 -24.42
C LYS A 52 -5.33 7.33 -24.81
N LEU A 53 -5.91 8.06 -25.76
CA LEU A 53 -5.39 9.36 -26.19
C LEU A 53 -5.38 10.37 -25.03
N LYS A 54 -6.49 10.47 -24.29
CA LYS A 54 -6.63 11.37 -23.13
C LYS A 54 -5.61 11.08 -22.03
N ASN A 55 -5.32 9.80 -21.77
CA ASN A 55 -4.50 9.35 -20.64
C ASN A 55 -3.04 9.01 -21.01
N LYS A 56 -2.65 9.08 -22.29
CA LYS A 56 -1.32 8.70 -22.79
C LYS A 56 -0.17 9.34 -22.01
N LYS A 57 -0.34 10.59 -21.58
CA LYS A 57 0.67 11.34 -20.81
C LYS A 57 0.96 10.75 -19.42
N TYR A 58 0.07 9.93 -18.88
CA TYR A 58 0.23 9.25 -17.59
C TYR A 58 0.74 7.82 -17.72
N PHE A 59 1.00 7.33 -18.93
CA PHE A 59 1.48 5.96 -19.11
C PHE A 59 2.89 5.82 -18.54
N SER A 60 3.14 4.72 -17.83
CA SER A 60 4.49 4.39 -17.34
C SER A 60 5.45 4.12 -18.51
N ALA A 61 6.73 4.43 -18.33
CA ALA A 61 7.76 4.24 -19.37
C ALA A 61 8.02 2.75 -19.67
N SER A 62 7.84 1.87 -18.68
CA SER A 62 7.84 0.42 -18.88
C SER A 62 6.53 0.01 -19.57
N GLN A 63 6.52 -0.08 -20.90
CA GLN A 63 5.30 -0.43 -21.62
C GLN A 63 4.93 -1.91 -21.45
N SER A 64 3.70 -2.10 -20.94
CA SER A 64 2.78 -3.25 -21.03
C SER A 64 3.17 -4.59 -20.40
N ILE A 65 2.31 -5.04 -19.47
CA ILE A 65 2.19 -6.45 -19.06
C ILE A 65 1.45 -7.26 -20.15
N ASN A 66 0.66 -6.62 -21.01
CA ASN A 66 0.00 -7.18 -22.20
C ASN A 66 -0.70 -6.03 -22.96
N GLN A 67 -1.12 -6.20 -24.22
CA GLN A 67 -1.95 -5.21 -24.97
C GLN A 67 -3.28 -4.87 -24.28
N LYS A 68 -3.72 -5.72 -23.35
CA LYS A 68 -4.98 -5.62 -22.59
C LYS A 68 -4.89 -4.80 -21.30
N LYS A 69 -3.68 -4.53 -20.81
CA LYS A 69 -3.49 -3.83 -19.53
C LYS A 69 -2.56 -2.65 -19.71
N ILE A 70 -2.95 -1.48 -19.23
CA ILE A 70 -2.13 -0.27 -19.25
C ILE A 70 -1.68 0.06 -17.83
N LYS A 71 -0.38 0.32 -17.70
CA LYS A 71 0.24 0.77 -16.45
C LYS A 71 0.25 2.29 -16.42
N ILE A 72 -0.47 2.87 -15.48
CA ILE A 72 -0.54 4.31 -15.22
C ILE A 72 0.43 4.64 -14.09
N ASP A 73 1.27 5.63 -14.32
CA ASP A 73 2.19 6.19 -13.34
C ASP A 73 1.56 7.43 -12.72
N LEU A 74 1.16 7.32 -11.46
CA LEU A 74 0.46 8.37 -10.73
C LEU A 74 1.36 9.58 -10.47
N THR A 75 2.68 9.42 -10.47
CA THR A 75 3.62 10.55 -10.32
C THR A 75 3.51 11.56 -11.48
N LYS A 76 2.94 11.13 -12.62
CA LYS A 76 2.69 11.97 -13.79
C LYS A 76 1.36 12.74 -13.71
N ILE A 77 0.54 12.45 -12.69
CA ILE A 77 -0.71 13.17 -12.42
C ILE A 77 -0.42 14.21 -11.35
N VAL A 78 -0.77 15.47 -11.60
CA VAL A 78 -0.65 16.54 -10.59
C VAL A 78 -1.44 16.12 -9.35
N ALA A 79 -0.80 16.10 -8.17
CA ALA A 79 -1.36 15.52 -6.94
C ALA A 79 -2.80 15.96 -6.63
N LYS A 80 -3.11 17.26 -6.77
CA LYS A 80 -4.47 17.80 -6.55
C LYS A 80 -5.55 17.21 -7.48
N ASN A 81 -5.16 16.70 -8.65
CA ASN A 81 -6.06 16.12 -9.64
C ASN A 81 -6.18 14.60 -9.48
N PHE A 82 -5.33 13.97 -8.68
CA PHE A 82 -5.30 12.51 -8.54
C PHE A 82 -6.63 11.90 -8.08
N PRO A 83 -7.33 12.43 -7.05
CA PRO A 83 -8.58 11.85 -6.60
C PRO A 83 -9.67 11.91 -7.67
N ALA A 84 -9.77 13.04 -8.37
CA ALA A 84 -10.72 13.22 -9.47
C ALA A 84 -10.42 12.24 -10.61
N TRP A 85 -9.13 12.05 -10.93
CA TRP A 85 -8.73 11.07 -11.95
C TRP A 85 -9.08 9.64 -11.52
N LEU A 86 -8.86 9.26 -10.26
CA LEU A 86 -9.25 7.95 -9.74
C LEU A 86 -10.76 7.73 -9.86
N VAL A 87 -11.58 8.72 -9.49
CA VAL A 87 -13.04 8.63 -9.61
C VAL A 87 -13.47 8.46 -11.07
N GLU A 88 -12.88 9.24 -11.98
CA GLU A 88 -13.18 9.15 -13.41
C GLU A 88 -12.84 7.76 -14.00
N ASN A 89 -11.79 7.11 -13.48
CA ASN A 89 -11.24 5.89 -14.06
C ASN A 89 -11.54 4.63 -13.24
N GLN A 90 -12.25 4.73 -12.12
CA GLN A 90 -12.39 3.67 -11.13
C GLN A 90 -12.97 2.36 -11.67
N ASP A 91 -13.80 2.43 -12.72
CA ASP A 91 -14.43 1.26 -13.32
C ASP A 91 -13.48 0.44 -14.19
N PHE A 92 -12.36 1.04 -14.60
CA PHE A 92 -11.35 0.38 -15.44
C PHE A 92 -10.14 -0.07 -14.63
N ILE A 93 -10.05 0.28 -13.34
CA ILE A 93 -8.93 -0.10 -12.49
C ILE A 93 -8.99 -1.61 -12.19
N SER A 94 -7.93 -2.31 -12.60
CA SER A 94 -7.70 -3.71 -12.29
C SER A 94 -7.23 -3.81 -10.85
N TYR A 95 -8.18 -3.98 -9.92
CA TYR A 95 -7.91 -4.03 -8.49
C TYR A 95 -6.87 -5.09 -8.11
N GLU A 96 -6.99 -6.31 -8.64
CA GLU A 96 -6.05 -7.42 -8.42
C GLU A 96 -4.59 -7.04 -8.70
N LEU A 97 -4.34 -6.32 -9.81
CA LEU A 97 -3.00 -5.91 -10.20
C LEU A 97 -2.50 -4.68 -9.43
N THR A 98 -3.43 -3.92 -8.86
CA THR A 98 -3.16 -2.61 -8.27
C THR A 98 -3.04 -2.67 -6.75
N SER A 99 -3.61 -3.69 -6.12
CA SER A 99 -3.69 -3.86 -4.66
C SER A 99 -2.33 -3.74 -3.97
N ASP A 100 -1.31 -4.45 -4.45
CA ASP A 100 0.04 -4.41 -3.88
C ASP A 100 0.66 -3.01 -3.95
N CYS A 101 0.42 -2.29 -5.05
CA CYS A 101 0.91 -0.92 -5.22
C CYS A 101 0.18 0.02 -4.25
N ILE A 102 -1.15 -0.10 -4.13
CA ILE A 102 -1.97 0.69 -3.20
C ILE A 102 -1.50 0.48 -1.77
N GLU A 103 -1.34 -0.75 -1.33
CA GLU A 103 -0.93 -1.02 0.04
C GLU A 103 0.46 -0.49 0.32
N CYS A 104 1.45 -0.82 -0.53
CA CYS A 104 2.84 -0.40 -0.33
C CYS A 104 2.96 1.11 -0.11
N VAL A 105 2.24 1.91 -0.90
CA VAL A 105 2.32 3.39 -0.80
C VAL A 105 1.58 3.97 0.42
N HIS A 106 0.80 3.18 1.15
CA HIS A 106 0.10 3.62 2.38
C HIS A 106 0.62 2.93 3.65
N THR A 107 1.52 1.96 3.51
CA THR A 107 2.16 1.28 4.64
C THR A 107 3.28 2.15 5.21
N ILE A 108 3.36 2.22 6.53
CA ILE A 108 4.49 2.84 7.23
C ILE A 108 5.68 1.88 7.16
N THR A 109 6.71 2.26 6.41
CA THR A 109 7.94 1.48 6.24
C THR A 109 9.14 2.07 6.97
N ASP A 110 9.04 3.32 7.43
CA ASP A 110 10.04 3.95 8.27
C ASP A 110 10.06 3.29 9.66
N LEU A 111 11.20 2.73 10.02
CA LEU A 111 11.34 1.95 11.24
C LEU A 111 11.28 2.79 12.52
N ASP A 112 11.68 4.06 12.47
CA ASP A 112 11.66 4.92 13.64
C ASP A 112 10.25 5.47 13.86
N LEU A 113 9.57 5.90 12.80
CA LEU A 113 8.15 6.24 12.86
C LEU A 113 7.29 5.05 13.30
N GLN A 114 7.59 3.84 12.82
CA GLN A 114 6.89 2.63 13.24
C GLN A 114 7.09 2.38 14.74
N LYS A 115 8.30 2.53 15.28
CA LYS A 115 8.54 2.43 16.73
C LYS A 115 7.77 3.49 17.51
N ASP A 116 7.76 4.74 17.03
CA ASP A 116 7.03 5.83 17.68
C ASP A 116 5.53 5.50 17.74
N ILE A 117 4.96 5.04 16.64
CA ILE A 117 3.56 4.60 16.57
C ILE A 117 3.34 3.39 17.48
N ASP A 118 4.24 2.42 17.51
CA ASP A 118 4.13 1.23 18.37
C ASP A 118 4.08 1.61 19.85
N ASN A 119 4.80 2.66 20.26
CA ASN A 119 4.80 3.20 21.61
C ASN A 119 3.56 4.03 21.98
N LEU A 120 2.75 4.47 21.00
CA LEU A 120 1.52 5.20 21.29
C LEU A 120 0.48 4.30 21.96
N PRO A 121 -0.27 4.82 22.95
CA PRO A 121 -1.38 4.09 23.53
C PRO A 121 -2.45 3.84 22.47
N VAL A 122 -3.01 2.63 22.49
CA VAL A 122 -4.21 2.33 21.70
C VAL A 122 -5.36 3.17 22.24
N HIS A 123 -5.90 4.04 21.40
CA HIS A 123 -7.04 4.88 21.75
C HIS A 123 -8.34 4.07 21.74
N SER A 124 -8.55 3.28 20.69
CA SER A 124 -9.69 2.36 20.61
C SER A 124 -9.42 1.22 19.63
N THR A 125 -10.27 0.19 19.65
CA THR A 125 -10.19 -0.95 18.74
C THR A 125 -11.52 -1.18 18.03
N LEU A 126 -11.49 -1.60 16.76
CA LEU A 126 -12.68 -2.10 16.05
C LEU A 126 -12.38 -3.40 15.32
N GLN A 127 -13.32 -4.34 15.34
CA GLN A 127 -13.22 -5.53 14.49
C GLN A 127 -13.62 -5.19 13.06
N LEU A 128 -13.06 -5.92 12.08
CA LEU A 128 -13.40 -5.72 10.66
C LEU A 128 -14.91 -5.83 10.42
N LYS A 129 -15.60 -6.77 11.08
CA LYS A 129 -17.06 -6.89 10.98
C LYS A 129 -17.81 -5.64 11.45
N ASP A 130 -17.31 -4.94 12.46
CA ASP A 130 -17.94 -3.73 12.99
C ASP A 130 -17.68 -2.53 12.07
N ILE A 131 -16.49 -2.45 11.48
CA ILE A 131 -16.19 -1.47 10.42
C ILE A 131 -17.14 -1.68 9.23
N LYS A 132 -17.26 -2.92 8.74
CA LYS A 132 -18.20 -3.29 7.66
C LYS A 132 -19.64 -2.93 8.03
N LYS A 133 -20.07 -3.23 9.25
CA LYS A 133 -21.42 -2.88 9.74
C LYS A 133 -21.66 -1.37 9.74
N GLN A 134 -20.72 -0.56 10.25
CA GLN A 134 -20.85 0.89 10.25
C GLN A 134 -20.90 1.48 8.83
N ILE A 135 -20.11 0.94 7.90
CA ILE A 135 -20.16 1.28 6.47
C ILE A 135 -21.56 1.01 5.89
N THR A 136 -22.11 -0.19 6.15
CA THR A 136 -23.45 -0.57 5.66
C THR A 136 -24.55 0.33 6.21
N VAL A 137 -24.51 0.65 7.52
CA VAL A 137 -25.47 1.59 8.14
C VAL A 137 -25.43 2.97 7.45
N LYS A 138 -24.26 3.36 6.93
CA LYS A 138 -24.06 4.61 6.18
C LYS A 138 -24.31 4.49 4.68
N LYS A 139 -24.97 3.41 4.23
CA LYS A 139 -25.32 3.15 2.82
C LYS A 139 -24.09 3.04 1.90
N GLY A 140 -22.98 2.54 2.44
CA GLY A 140 -21.86 2.06 1.64
C GLY A 140 -21.82 0.54 1.60
N ASP A 141 -20.96 0.01 0.74
CA ASP A 141 -20.69 -1.42 0.65
C ASP A 141 -19.17 -1.65 0.58
N PHE A 142 -18.63 -2.31 1.60
CA PHE A 142 -17.20 -2.58 1.71
C PHE A 142 -16.64 -3.30 0.48
N ASN A 143 -17.43 -4.18 -0.13
CA ASN A 143 -16.98 -5.05 -1.23
C ASN A 143 -17.04 -4.37 -2.60
N THR A 144 -17.91 -3.37 -2.77
CA THR A 144 -18.20 -2.80 -4.11
C THR A 144 -17.83 -1.33 -4.25
N GLU A 145 -17.74 -0.56 -3.16
CA GLU A 145 -17.38 0.86 -3.22
C GLU A 145 -15.96 1.06 -3.77
N LYS A 146 -15.72 2.16 -4.50
CA LYS A 146 -14.45 2.40 -5.21
C LYS A 146 -13.78 3.67 -4.71
N TYR A 147 -13.52 4.64 -5.60
CA TYR A 147 -12.84 5.90 -5.29
C TYR A 147 -13.80 7.09 -5.23
N ASN A 148 -15.08 6.87 -5.49
CA ASN A 148 -16.15 7.87 -5.33
C ASN A 148 -16.55 8.12 -3.86
N LYS A 149 -16.20 7.21 -2.94
CA LYS A 149 -16.38 7.36 -1.49
C LYS A 149 -15.14 6.86 -0.75
N TYR A 150 -14.90 7.41 0.42
CA TYR A 150 -13.81 7.05 1.32
C TYR A 150 -14.35 6.79 2.71
N VAL A 151 -13.64 5.93 3.44
CA VAL A 151 -13.87 5.64 4.85
C VAL A 151 -13.09 6.66 5.67
N SER A 152 -13.78 7.45 6.47
CA SER A 152 -13.13 8.36 7.42
C SER A 152 -13.27 7.83 8.83
N PHE A 153 -12.15 7.52 9.46
CA PHE A 153 -12.10 7.22 10.88
C PHE A 153 -11.91 8.52 11.65
N TYR A 154 -12.78 8.77 12.63
CA TYR A 154 -12.73 9.96 13.46
C TYR A 154 -12.99 9.62 14.92
N VAL A 155 -12.41 10.43 15.80
CA VAL A 155 -12.56 10.30 17.25
C VAL A 155 -13.93 10.82 17.67
N ASP A 156 -14.69 9.98 18.35
CA ASP A 156 -15.99 10.28 18.96
C ASP A 156 -15.93 9.89 20.45
N GLY A 157 -15.45 10.83 21.27
CA GLY A 157 -15.09 10.56 22.66
C GLY A 157 -13.94 9.56 22.77
N ASP A 158 -14.17 8.44 23.46
CA ASP A 158 -13.20 7.36 23.65
C ASP A 158 -13.28 6.26 22.57
N LYS A 159 -13.98 6.53 21.47
CA LYS A 159 -14.23 5.55 20.40
C LYS A 159 -13.83 6.11 19.05
N ILE A 160 -13.45 5.22 18.15
CA ILE A 160 -13.42 5.53 16.72
C ILE A 160 -14.78 5.22 16.10
N ALA A 161 -15.30 6.20 15.38
CA ALA A 161 -16.46 6.06 14.53
C ALA A 161 -16.04 6.11 13.06
N VAL A 162 -16.84 5.42 12.23
CA VAL A 162 -16.65 5.39 10.78
C VAL A 162 -17.61 6.38 10.12
N ASN A 163 -17.13 7.20 9.20
CA ASN A 163 -17.97 7.97 8.26
C ASN A 163 -17.68 7.60 6.81
N LEU A 164 -18.63 7.91 5.93
CA LEU A 164 -18.43 7.84 4.49
C LEU A 164 -18.46 9.25 3.93
N ILE A 165 -17.38 9.64 3.27
CA ILE A 165 -17.23 10.99 2.71
C ILE A 165 -16.67 10.93 1.29
N PRO A 166 -16.88 11.97 0.47
CA PRO A 166 -16.04 12.20 -0.70
C PRO A 166 -14.58 12.34 -0.26
N PHE A 167 -13.66 12.22 -1.21
CA PHE A 167 -12.27 12.54 -0.95
C PHE A 167 -12.15 13.95 -0.35
N ASP A 168 -11.42 14.06 0.76
CA ASP A 168 -11.15 15.31 1.44
C ASP A 168 -9.66 15.35 1.84
N ALA A 169 -8.97 16.38 1.37
CA ALA A 169 -7.53 16.49 1.57
C ALA A 169 -7.16 16.67 3.05
N GLU A 170 -8.05 17.28 3.82
CA GLU A 170 -7.79 17.73 5.18
C GLU A 170 -8.16 16.68 6.25
N LYS A 171 -8.78 15.57 5.84
CA LYS A 171 -9.31 14.54 6.74
C LYS A 171 -8.59 13.21 6.58
N ASN A 172 -8.65 12.39 7.64
CA ASN A 172 -8.25 10.98 7.58
C ASN A 172 -9.24 10.22 6.68
N CYS A 173 -8.84 9.91 5.44
CA CYS A 173 -9.70 9.32 4.41
C CYS A 173 -9.07 8.09 3.77
N PHE A 174 -9.57 6.89 4.04
CA PHE A 174 -9.04 5.65 3.49
C PHE A 174 -9.88 5.17 2.32
N SER A 175 -9.23 4.81 1.21
CA SER A 175 -9.94 4.27 0.05
C SER A 175 -10.47 2.87 0.35
N PHE A 176 -11.65 2.53 -0.18
CA PHE A 176 -12.16 1.16 -0.08
C PHE A 176 -11.22 0.13 -0.71
N PRO A 177 -10.58 0.39 -1.87
CA PRO A 177 -9.53 -0.48 -2.40
C PRO A 177 -8.39 -0.77 -1.40
N LEU A 178 -7.90 0.23 -0.66
CA LEU A 178 -6.87 0.00 0.36
C LEU A 178 -7.38 -0.93 1.46
N LEU A 179 -8.53 -0.62 2.06
CA LEU A 179 -9.09 -1.43 3.15
C LEU A 179 -9.40 -2.86 2.72
N ARG A 180 -9.92 -3.05 1.50
CA ARG A 180 -10.10 -4.38 0.93
C ARG A 180 -8.78 -5.12 0.71
N THR A 181 -7.70 -4.41 0.38
CA THR A 181 -6.40 -5.04 0.10
C THR A 181 -5.87 -5.65 1.37
N ILE A 182 -5.84 -4.82 2.41
CA ILE A 182 -5.43 -5.20 3.76
C ILE A 182 -6.30 -6.37 4.25
N ALA A 183 -7.64 -6.25 4.13
CA ALA A 183 -8.55 -7.29 4.56
C ALA A 183 -8.31 -8.62 3.83
N SER A 184 -8.18 -8.61 2.50
CA SER A 184 -8.00 -9.83 1.71
C SER A 184 -6.69 -10.56 1.97
N LYS A 185 -5.65 -9.84 2.41
CA LYS A 185 -4.32 -10.40 2.64
C LYS A 185 -4.11 -10.91 4.05
N TYR A 186 -4.65 -10.19 5.04
CA TYR A 186 -4.23 -10.36 6.44
C TYR A 186 -5.35 -10.63 7.41
N LEU A 187 -6.61 -10.36 7.04
CA LEU A 187 -7.68 -10.24 8.02
C LEU A 187 -8.86 -11.17 7.72
N ASP A 188 -9.48 -11.63 8.79
CA ASP A 188 -10.84 -12.16 8.81
C ASP A 188 -11.79 -11.16 9.49
N ASP A 189 -13.06 -11.53 9.60
CA ASP A 189 -14.08 -10.68 10.22
C ASP A 189 -13.90 -10.45 11.73
N GLN A 190 -13.11 -11.28 12.43
CA GLN A 190 -12.82 -11.13 13.85
C GLN A 190 -11.54 -10.32 14.10
N SER A 191 -10.72 -10.13 13.07
CA SER A 191 -9.48 -9.39 13.14
C SER A 191 -9.71 -7.94 13.58
N VAL A 192 -8.79 -7.45 14.41
CA VAL A 192 -8.90 -6.18 15.12
C VAL A 192 -8.01 -5.13 14.48
N PHE A 193 -8.58 -3.94 14.28
CA PHE A 193 -7.87 -2.71 13.99
C PHE A 193 -7.63 -1.98 15.31
N GLU A 194 -6.37 -1.69 15.60
CA GLU A 194 -5.96 -0.86 16.72
C GLU A 194 -5.79 0.58 16.23
N PHE A 195 -6.57 1.51 16.77
CA PHE A 195 -6.49 2.91 16.39
C PHE A 195 -5.68 3.69 17.40
N LYS A 196 -4.72 4.46 16.87
CA LYS A 196 -3.80 5.31 17.62
C LYS A 196 -3.94 6.74 17.11
N ILE A 197 -3.76 7.70 18.01
CA ILE A 197 -3.90 9.12 17.70
C ILE A 197 -2.53 9.76 17.73
N LEU A 198 -2.14 10.35 16.59
CA LEU A 198 -1.03 11.26 16.49
C LEU A 198 -1.61 12.67 16.62
N ASP A 199 -1.36 13.30 17.77
CA ASP A 199 -1.71 14.70 18.01
C ASP A 199 -0.49 15.57 17.68
N ASP A 200 -0.60 16.39 16.63
CA ASP A 200 0.29 17.52 16.41
C ASP A 200 -0.39 18.83 16.86
N SER A 201 0.35 19.93 16.86
CA SER A 201 -0.13 21.21 17.42
C SER A 201 -1.36 21.78 16.70
N SER A 202 -1.68 21.28 15.50
CA SER A 202 -2.69 21.80 14.58
C SER A 202 -3.71 20.76 14.09
N LYS A 203 -3.42 19.46 14.23
CA LYS A 203 -4.16 18.37 13.60
C LYS A 203 -4.08 17.08 14.42
N ARG A 204 -5.22 16.38 14.45
CA ARG A 204 -5.32 15.01 14.98
C ARG A 204 -5.34 14.02 13.82
N THR A 205 -4.36 13.15 13.79
CA THR A 205 -4.22 12.12 12.77
C THR A 205 -4.56 10.75 13.35
N VAL A 206 -5.46 10.04 12.68
CA VAL A 206 -5.84 8.68 13.06
C VAL A 206 -4.99 7.70 12.26
N VAL A 207 -4.15 6.96 12.98
CA VAL A 207 -3.41 5.81 12.44
C VAL A 207 -4.15 4.56 12.86
N PHE A 208 -4.22 3.57 11.97
CA PHE A 208 -4.61 2.23 12.38
C PHE A 208 -3.49 1.25 12.17
N THR A 209 -3.42 0.30 13.08
CA THR A 209 -2.46 -0.79 13.09
C THR A 209 -3.22 -2.10 13.07
N ILE A 210 -2.71 -3.07 12.32
CA ILE A 210 -3.17 -4.45 12.36
C ILE A 210 -2.05 -5.35 12.88
N GLN A 211 -2.43 -6.38 13.60
CA GLN A 211 -1.51 -7.43 14.03
C GLN A 211 -1.62 -8.60 13.05
N THR A 212 -0.49 -9.03 12.51
CA THR A 212 -0.37 -10.26 11.72
C THR A 212 0.43 -11.29 12.52
N GLU A 213 0.51 -12.54 12.05
CA GLU A 213 1.27 -13.60 12.74
C GLU A 213 2.73 -13.22 13.02
N ASN A 214 3.34 -12.40 12.15
CA ASN A 214 4.78 -12.15 12.16
C ASN A 214 5.16 -10.69 12.44
N ARG A 215 4.21 -9.75 12.40
CA ARG A 215 4.50 -8.32 12.59
C ARG A 215 3.25 -7.48 12.84
N SER A 216 3.48 -6.30 13.42
CA SER A 216 2.54 -5.19 13.38
C SER A 216 2.70 -4.41 12.08
N ILE A 217 1.60 -3.98 11.46
CA ILE A 217 1.62 -3.16 10.24
C ILE A 217 0.73 -1.95 10.47
N SER A 218 1.31 -0.76 10.36
CA SER A 218 0.60 0.50 10.55
C SER A 218 0.36 1.20 9.23
N TYR A 219 -0.81 1.85 9.14
CA TYR A 219 -1.26 2.57 7.97
C TYR A 219 -1.74 3.95 8.38
N PHE A 220 -1.33 4.96 7.60
CA PHE A 220 -1.93 6.28 7.63
C PHE A 220 -2.57 6.55 6.27
N ASN A 221 -3.54 7.47 6.24
CA ASN A 221 -3.95 8.04 4.96
C ASN A 221 -4.06 9.55 5.07
N PHE A 222 -3.01 10.20 4.57
CA PHE A 222 -3.14 11.51 3.97
C PHE A 222 -3.55 11.29 2.52
N SER A 223 -4.66 11.91 2.20
CA SER A 223 -5.20 12.23 0.88
C SER A 223 -4.19 12.64 -0.23
N HIS A 224 -2.92 12.84 0.07
CA HIS A 224 -1.85 13.06 -0.91
C HIS A 224 -0.99 11.79 -0.97
N ILE A 225 -1.08 11.04 -2.09
CA ILE A 225 -0.19 9.92 -2.49
C ILE A 225 1.23 10.13 -1.95
N PRO A 226 1.90 9.08 -1.40
CA PRO A 226 2.68 9.19 -0.19
C PRO A 226 3.55 10.42 -0.33
N PRO A 227 3.55 11.30 0.67
CA PRO A 227 4.44 12.41 0.59
C PRO A 227 5.81 11.85 0.22
N ILE A 228 6.37 12.37 -0.86
CA ILE A 228 7.81 12.49 -0.95
C ILE A 228 8.11 13.51 0.17
N VAL A 229 7.94 13.11 1.43
CA VAL A 229 8.20 13.93 2.60
C VAL A 229 9.59 13.58 3.01
N ASP A 230 10.39 14.62 2.97
CA ASP A 230 11.22 14.94 4.10
C ASP A 230 10.37 14.92 5.38
N TYR A 231 10.59 13.90 6.23
CA TYR A 231 9.83 13.60 7.45
C TYR A 231 9.77 14.77 8.44
N GLU A 232 10.67 15.74 8.31
CA GLU A 232 10.64 16.99 9.08
C GLU A 232 9.28 17.69 8.96
N THR A 233 8.55 17.55 7.85
CA THR A 233 7.27 18.25 7.66
C THR A 233 6.08 17.62 8.42
N ILE A 234 6.14 16.34 8.79
CA ILE A 234 5.06 15.67 9.55
C ILE A 234 5.16 16.03 11.05
N PHE A 235 6.36 16.36 11.54
CA PHE A 235 6.61 16.69 12.94
C PHE A 235 6.98 18.16 13.19
N ALA A 236 7.16 18.98 12.14
CA ALA A 236 7.47 20.42 12.26
C ALA A 236 6.29 21.37 11.93
N LEU A 237 5.05 20.88 11.98
CA LEU A 237 3.83 21.70 11.96
C LEU A 237 3.08 21.61 13.30
#